data_AF-A0A1G8W579-F1
#
_entry.id   AF-A0A1G8W579-F1
#
_cell.length_a   1.000
_cell.length_b   1.000
_cell.length_c   1.000
_cell.angle_alpha   90.00
_cell.angle_beta   90.00
_cell.angle_gamma   90.00
#
_symmetry.space_group_name_H-M   'P 1'
#
loop_
_entity.id
_entity.type
_entity.pdbx_description
1 polymer ?
#
loop_
_entity_poly.entity_id
_entity_poly.type
_entity_poly.pdbx_seq_one_letter_code
_entity_poly.pdbx_strand_id
1 'polypeptide(L)'
;MTRTELENQTPAAARLRTSWALAAAGSLLLTLGPLLGVVDGAEPAFTSWPLLALLALLPPVVAGVLLMRGRPFVAAGLLAAAGVFAVGRLLSDFQIVLDAMDVARPELFRPDTLVAVTPSAGVWLLIAGHVLVIAGGALSAGRAGMPADESEPPTLVAFPVLIAAIAAIGLLGKPFTSIDPFQLDRGPWELPVLGLIGGLLVAVAAPLATALAASSPDPDTRQGGTIGVSLSLLAVVVPPLAVGTLAPGLSISAGSVSVFTAALLLPAVPLLGRTVRLLRGKRDETHDPELPSTRRLHVTAGVFAVLAAVAMLVGALLPQLVLTTGGTAPGLASVNLLWVAGLAFGVLGLLLFVPSAAAVVRPALLGGYLAMQLAAAGMTEVVVAASQVGVAQPGAGFWLMVVEAPLGLLALACTGLAGAIERENAGEVRKEQVPVTELGAVLLAGLFAVGAFVLPTMRGDRYTSPTLIPDSDPAVSWTLLISLTVLIMTLVLVFRSRPARGAATLAGAALLLGVRALELPLTGDRVEGAVAAPGTWLALASIAALLVAAGLMGARSAR
;
A
#
# COMPACT_ATOMS: atom_id res chain seq x y z
N MET A 1 13.09 -39.92 18.14
CA MET A 1 12.13 -38.82 18.29
C MET A 1 12.35 -37.84 17.17
N THR A 2 11.36 -37.66 16.29
CA THR A 2 11.45 -36.68 15.19
C THR A 2 11.23 -35.27 15.73
N ARG A 3 11.79 -34.25 15.07
CA ARG A 3 11.66 -32.80 15.38
C ARG A 3 10.22 -32.36 15.75
N THR A 4 9.24 -33.01 15.14
CA THR A 4 7.79 -32.86 15.37
C THR A 4 7.28 -33.29 16.75
N GLU A 5 7.91 -34.28 17.42
CA GLU A 5 7.45 -34.78 18.73
C GLU A 5 7.88 -33.87 19.89
N LEU A 6 9.07 -33.25 19.78
CA LEU A 6 9.60 -32.29 20.76
C LEU A 6 8.92 -30.91 20.66
N GLU A 7 8.53 -30.47 19.46
CA GLU A 7 7.87 -29.17 19.28
C GLU A 7 6.39 -29.14 19.73
N ASN A 8 5.69 -30.28 19.69
CA ASN A 8 4.27 -30.38 20.05
C ASN A 8 3.99 -30.09 21.55
N GLN A 9 5.03 -30.08 22.40
CA GLN A 9 4.94 -29.78 23.83
C GLN A 9 5.33 -28.34 24.18
N THR A 10 5.63 -27.49 23.18
CA THR A 10 6.06 -26.11 23.41
C THR A 10 4.87 -25.14 23.47
N PRO A 11 4.96 -24.04 24.25
CA PRO A 11 3.94 -22.99 24.29
C PRO A 11 3.64 -22.37 22.90
N ALA A 12 4.57 -22.49 21.95
CA ALA A 12 4.39 -22.00 20.59
C ALA A 12 3.45 -22.88 19.73
N ALA A 13 3.38 -24.20 19.99
CA ALA A 13 2.41 -25.09 19.35
C ALA A 13 0.98 -24.83 19.87
N ALA A 14 0.83 -24.58 21.17
CA ALA A 14 -0.45 -24.19 21.76
C ALA A 14 -0.97 -22.87 21.17
N ARG A 15 -0.10 -21.86 21.02
CA ARG A 15 -0.47 -20.56 20.42
C ARG A 15 -0.93 -20.67 18.96
N LEU A 16 -0.35 -21.58 18.18
CA LEU A 16 -0.78 -21.77 16.79
C LEU A 16 -2.12 -22.52 16.70
N ARG A 17 -2.36 -23.49 17.61
CA ARG A 17 -3.68 -24.16 17.70
C ARG A 17 -4.78 -23.19 18.14
N THR A 18 -4.50 -22.30 19.10
CA THR A 18 -5.47 -21.25 19.48
C THR A 18 -5.70 -20.26 18.35
N SER A 19 -4.65 -19.85 17.64
CA SER A 19 -4.76 -19.03 16.43
C SER A 19 -5.67 -19.66 15.38
N TRP A 20 -5.47 -20.95 15.07
CA TRP A 20 -6.32 -21.69 14.14
C TRP A 20 -7.76 -21.81 14.64
N ALA A 21 -7.97 -22.12 15.93
CA ALA A 21 -9.30 -22.25 16.51
C ALA A 21 -10.10 -20.93 16.44
N LEU A 22 -9.44 -19.79 16.71
CA LEU A 22 -10.06 -18.47 16.56
C LEU A 22 -10.41 -18.18 15.09
N ALA A 23 -9.51 -18.46 14.15
CA ALA A 23 -9.80 -18.27 12.73
C ALA A 23 -10.93 -19.17 12.23
N ALA A 24 -11.00 -20.42 12.69
CA ALA A 24 -12.07 -21.35 12.38
C ALA A 24 -13.42 -20.90 12.96
N ALA A 25 -13.45 -20.51 14.24
CA ALA A 25 -14.64 -19.97 14.88
C ALA A 25 -15.12 -18.70 14.18
N GLY A 26 -14.20 -17.77 13.87
CA GLY A 26 -14.52 -16.56 13.11
C GLY A 26 -15.11 -16.86 11.74
N SER A 27 -14.56 -17.84 11.03
CA SER A 27 -15.05 -18.25 9.71
C SER A 27 -16.43 -18.93 9.76
N LEU A 28 -16.75 -19.63 10.84
CA LEU A 28 -18.10 -20.13 11.10
C LEU A 28 -19.08 -18.98 11.33
N LEU A 29 -18.70 -17.95 12.08
CA LEU A 29 -19.55 -16.75 12.25
C LEU A 29 -19.74 -16.00 10.93
N LEU A 30 -18.68 -15.86 10.12
CA LEU A 30 -18.75 -15.28 8.78
C LEU A 30 -19.66 -16.08 7.83
N THR A 31 -19.82 -17.38 8.07
CA THR A 31 -20.75 -18.25 7.33
C THR A 31 -22.19 -18.08 7.82
N LEU A 32 -22.39 -17.98 9.13
CA LEU A 32 -23.71 -17.82 9.74
C LEU A 32 -24.32 -16.43 9.52
N GLY A 33 -23.50 -15.38 9.40
CA GLY A 33 -23.97 -14.01 9.17
C GLY A 33 -24.90 -13.88 7.95
N PRO A 34 -24.46 -14.24 6.74
CA PRO A 34 -25.31 -14.20 5.55
C PRO A 34 -26.52 -15.15 5.63
N LEU A 35 -26.42 -16.27 6.34
CA LEU A 35 -27.53 -17.23 6.52
C LEU A 35 -28.68 -16.67 7.37
N LEU A 36 -28.38 -15.83 8.36
CA LEU A 36 -29.38 -15.18 9.21
C LEU A 36 -29.95 -13.89 8.60
N GLY A 37 -29.41 -13.44 7.46
CA GLY A 37 -29.66 -12.12 6.90
C GLY A 37 -28.82 -11.06 7.59
N VAL A 38 -28.25 -10.13 6.81
CA VAL A 38 -27.39 -9.04 7.32
C VAL A 38 -28.19 -7.76 7.56
N VAL A 39 -29.27 -7.57 6.82
CA VAL A 39 -30.21 -6.47 6.94
C VAL A 39 -31.64 -7.02 6.90
N ASP A 40 -32.57 -6.28 7.48
CA ASP A 40 -34.01 -6.54 7.36
C ASP A 40 -34.58 -5.73 6.18
N GLY A 41 -35.48 -6.34 5.41
CA GLY A 41 -36.17 -5.69 4.30
C GLY A 41 -35.49 -5.82 2.93
N ALA A 42 -34.41 -6.59 2.81
CA ALA A 42 -33.80 -6.93 1.52
C ALA A 42 -33.20 -8.34 1.53
N GLU A 43 -33.31 -9.04 0.41
CA GLU A 43 -32.72 -10.37 0.21
C GLU A 43 -31.46 -10.28 -0.66
N PRO A 44 -30.54 -11.27 -0.60
CA PRO A 44 -29.40 -11.35 -1.52
C PRO A 44 -29.85 -11.45 -2.99
N ALA A 45 -29.06 -10.90 -3.91
CA ALA A 45 -29.36 -10.92 -5.34
C ALA A 45 -29.40 -12.33 -5.97
N PHE A 46 -28.81 -13.32 -5.30
CA PHE A 46 -28.80 -14.74 -5.65
C PHE A 46 -28.50 -15.56 -4.39
N THR A 47 -28.63 -16.90 -4.45
CA THR A 47 -28.31 -17.79 -3.31
C THR A 47 -26.79 -17.86 -3.07
N SER A 48 -26.25 -16.81 -2.45
CA SER A 48 -24.82 -16.56 -2.26
C SER A 48 -24.20 -17.30 -1.06
N TRP A 49 -25.01 -17.71 -0.08
CA TRP A 49 -24.52 -18.29 1.17
C TRP A 49 -23.58 -19.49 1.00
N PRO A 50 -23.76 -20.44 0.04
CA PRO A 50 -22.84 -21.57 -0.09
C PRO A 50 -21.45 -21.10 -0.56
N LEU A 51 -21.43 -20.10 -1.44
CA LEU A 51 -20.21 -19.50 -1.94
C LEU A 51 -19.49 -18.74 -0.82
N LEU A 52 -20.21 -17.94 -0.04
CA LEU A 52 -19.65 -17.18 1.08
C LEU A 52 -19.13 -18.12 2.18
N ALA A 53 -19.87 -19.20 2.49
CA ALA A 53 -19.44 -20.25 3.40
C ALA A 53 -18.13 -20.90 2.94
N LEU A 54 -18.06 -21.28 1.67
CA LEU A 54 -16.86 -21.88 1.08
C LEU A 54 -15.66 -20.92 1.21
N LEU A 55 -15.81 -19.66 0.80
CA LEU A 55 -14.73 -18.67 0.85
C LEU A 55 -14.28 -18.34 2.28
N ALA A 56 -15.20 -18.29 3.23
CA ALA A 56 -14.89 -18.05 4.65
C ALA A 56 -14.14 -19.24 5.26
N LEU A 57 -14.59 -20.48 4.99
CA LEU A 57 -14.01 -21.69 5.60
C LEU A 57 -12.69 -22.13 4.96
N LEU A 58 -12.41 -21.72 3.72
CA LEU A 58 -11.25 -22.21 2.99
C LEU A 58 -9.90 -21.88 3.67
N PRO A 59 -9.61 -20.64 4.16
CA PRO A 59 -8.38 -20.35 4.89
C PRO A 59 -8.14 -21.22 6.14
N PRO A 60 -9.06 -21.33 7.13
CA PRO A 60 -8.82 -22.17 8.30
C PRO A 60 -8.83 -23.68 7.99
N VAL A 61 -9.57 -24.14 6.98
CA VAL A 61 -9.51 -25.55 6.55
C VAL A 61 -8.14 -25.88 5.96
N VAL A 62 -7.62 -25.05 5.04
CA VAL A 62 -6.29 -25.25 4.47
C VAL A 62 -5.21 -25.18 5.55
N ALA A 63 -5.30 -24.20 6.46
CA ALA A 63 -4.40 -24.11 7.60
C ALA A 63 -4.46 -25.36 8.50
N GLY A 64 -5.67 -25.86 8.80
CA GLY A 64 -5.87 -27.08 9.59
C GLY A 64 -5.25 -28.31 8.94
N VAL A 65 -5.45 -28.50 7.63
CA VAL A 65 -4.83 -29.60 6.87
C VAL A 65 -3.30 -29.48 6.89
N LEU A 66 -2.75 -28.27 6.76
CA LEU A 66 -1.31 -28.04 6.84
C LEU A 66 -0.75 -28.35 8.23
N LEU A 67 -1.47 -27.98 9.31
CA LEU A 67 -1.12 -28.35 10.68
C LEU A 67 -1.11 -29.86 10.88
N MET A 68 -2.14 -30.57 10.38
CA MET A 68 -2.23 -32.03 10.45
C MET A 68 -1.11 -32.71 9.66
N ARG A 69 -0.66 -32.10 8.55
CA ARG A 69 0.48 -32.56 7.75
C ARG A 69 1.84 -32.15 8.31
N GLY A 70 1.90 -31.55 9.50
CA GLY A 70 3.15 -31.17 10.15
C GLY A 70 3.83 -29.96 9.50
N ARG A 71 3.09 -29.07 8.84
CA ARG A 71 3.60 -27.82 8.22
C ARG A 71 3.12 -26.57 8.97
N PRO A 72 3.53 -26.37 10.24
CA PRO A 72 3.02 -25.30 11.09
C PRO A 72 3.41 -23.88 10.63
N PHE A 73 4.57 -23.72 10.00
CA PHE A 73 5.02 -22.41 9.49
C PHE A 73 4.21 -21.95 8.28
N VAL A 74 3.89 -22.87 7.37
CA VAL A 74 2.97 -22.61 6.24
C VAL A 74 1.60 -22.19 6.75
N ALA A 75 1.07 -22.92 7.74
CA ALA A 75 -0.22 -22.60 8.35
C ALA A 75 -0.20 -21.22 9.05
N ALA A 76 0.88 -20.90 9.77
CA ALA A 76 1.04 -19.62 10.45
C ALA A 76 1.11 -18.44 9.47
N GLY A 77 1.90 -18.56 8.39
CA GLY A 77 1.97 -17.54 7.34
C GLY A 77 0.63 -17.30 6.64
N LEU A 78 -0.13 -18.37 6.38
CA LEU A 78 -1.46 -18.30 5.78
C LEU A 78 -2.45 -17.54 6.68
N LEU A 79 -2.54 -17.93 7.96
CA LEU A 79 -3.44 -17.30 8.93
C LEU A 79 -3.06 -15.84 9.21
N ALA A 80 -1.77 -15.53 9.24
CA ALA A 80 -1.28 -14.16 9.42
C ALA A 80 -1.74 -13.25 8.28
N ALA A 81 -1.58 -13.70 7.02
CA ALA A 81 -2.05 -12.96 5.85
C ALA A 81 -3.59 -12.77 5.88
N ALA A 82 -4.34 -13.82 6.24
CA ALA A 82 -5.80 -13.74 6.36
C ALA A 82 -6.24 -12.70 7.40
N GLY A 83 -5.56 -12.62 8.55
CA GLY A 83 -5.82 -11.63 9.58
C GLY A 83 -5.59 -10.19 9.13
N VAL A 84 -4.56 -9.92 8.31
CA VAL A 84 -4.27 -8.57 7.79
C VAL A 84 -5.41 -8.08 6.89
N PHE A 85 -5.91 -8.93 5.99
CA PHE A 85 -7.04 -8.60 5.12
C PHE A 85 -8.36 -8.42 5.88
N ALA A 86 -8.56 -9.18 6.96
CA ALA A 86 -9.76 -9.09 7.78
C ALA A 86 -9.92 -7.71 8.45
N VAL A 87 -8.83 -6.96 8.69
CA VAL A 87 -8.91 -5.59 9.24
C VAL A 87 -9.65 -4.64 8.28
N GLY A 88 -9.27 -4.63 7.00
CA GLY A 88 -9.95 -3.79 6.02
C GLY A 88 -11.38 -4.24 5.75
N ARG A 89 -11.60 -5.56 5.68
CA ARG A 89 -12.96 -6.12 5.50
C ARG A 89 -13.88 -5.83 6.68
N LEU A 90 -13.37 -5.86 7.91
CA LEU A 90 -14.11 -5.50 9.12
C LEU A 90 -14.67 -4.09 8.99
N LEU A 91 -13.84 -3.12 8.58
CA LEU A 91 -14.30 -1.75 8.39
C LEU A 91 -15.31 -1.66 7.25
N SER A 92 -15.04 -2.26 6.10
CA SER A 92 -16.00 -2.27 4.99
C SER A 92 -17.35 -2.88 5.37
N ASP A 93 -17.38 -3.94 6.17
CA ASP A 93 -18.64 -4.56 6.66
C ASP A 93 -19.29 -3.74 7.79
N PHE A 94 -18.51 -3.05 8.61
CA PHE A 94 -19.03 -2.16 9.64
C PHE A 94 -19.78 -0.95 9.06
N GLN A 95 -19.45 -0.53 7.83
CA GLN A 95 -20.20 0.50 7.11
C GLN A 95 -21.69 0.12 6.97
N ILE A 96 -22.04 -1.17 6.87
CA ILE A 96 -23.43 -1.64 6.77
C ILE A 96 -24.24 -1.25 8.02
N VAL A 97 -23.59 -1.19 9.18
CA VAL A 97 -24.25 -0.78 10.44
C VAL A 97 -24.58 0.71 10.44
N LEU A 98 -23.74 1.52 9.81
CA LEU A 98 -23.89 2.98 9.78
C LEU A 98 -24.84 3.43 8.66
N ASP A 99 -24.62 2.92 7.45
CA ASP A 99 -25.45 3.17 6.29
C ASP A 99 -25.34 2.00 5.30
N ALA A 100 -26.33 1.12 5.33
CA ALA A 100 -26.39 -0.04 4.46
C ALA A 100 -26.65 0.32 2.98
N MET A 101 -27.33 1.44 2.71
CA MET A 101 -27.68 1.83 1.34
C MET A 101 -26.46 2.33 0.55
N ASP A 102 -25.41 2.77 1.25
CA ASP A 102 -24.15 3.17 0.64
C ASP A 102 -23.22 2.01 0.30
N VAL A 103 -23.53 0.79 0.76
CA VAL A 103 -22.66 -0.39 0.59
C VAL A 103 -23.11 -1.26 -0.58
N ALA A 104 -22.22 -1.43 -1.54
CA ALA A 104 -22.47 -2.28 -2.71
C ALA A 104 -22.10 -3.75 -2.45
N ARG A 105 -22.99 -4.51 -1.78
CA ARG A 105 -22.79 -5.95 -1.47
C ARG A 105 -24.01 -6.81 -1.88
N PRO A 106 -24.27 -6.98 -3.19
CA PRO A 106 -25.46 -7.70 -3.69
C PRO A 106 -25.48 -9.18 -3.27
N GLU A 107 -24.32 -9.76 -2.94
CA GLU A 107 -24.23 -11.08 -2.37
C GLU A 107 -24.74 -11.17 -0.93
N LEU A 108 -24.91 -10.05 -0.22
CA LEU A 108 -25.46 -10.02 1.15
C LEU A 108 -26.90 -9.52 1.15
N PHE A 109 -27.20 -8.49 0.37
CA PHE A 109 -28.54 -7.91 0.22
C PHE A 109 -28.61 -7.05 -1.04
N ARG A 110 -29.78 -7.00 -1.67
CA ARG A 110 -30.10 -6.13 -2.80
C ARG A 110 -31.45 -5.45 -2.53
N PRO A 111 -31.46 -4.17 -2.16
CA PRO A 111 -32.71 -3.43 -2.00
C PRO A 111 -33.46 -3.33 -3.33
N ASP A 112 -34.79 -3.41 -3.29
CA ASP A 112 -35.70 -3.20 -4.42
C ASP A 112 -36.53 -1.92 -4.27
N THR A 113 -36.34 -1.20 -3.16
CA THR A 113 -36.96 0.08 -2.86
C THR A 113 -35.94 1.09 -2.34
N LEU A 114 -36.33 2.36 -2.28
CA LEU A 114 -35.53 3.43 -1.67
C LEU A 114 -35.75 3.54 -0.15
N VAL A 115 -36.49 2.62 0.45
CA VAL A 115 -36.67 2.57 1.91
C VAL A 115 -35.39 2.04 2.52
N ALA A 116 -34.83 2.79 3.47
CA ALA A 116 -33.60 2.40 4.14
C ALA A 116 -33.77 1.04 4.84
N VAL A 117 -32.89 0.10 4.52
CA VAL A 117 -32.81 -1.20 5.19
C VAL A 117 -32.12 -1.04 6.55
N THR A 118 -32.55 -1.83 7.53
CA THR A 118 -31.98 -1.76 8.89
C THR A 118 -31.04 -2.93 9.15
N PRO A 119 -29.92 -2.74 9.87
CA PRO A 119 -29.02 -3.83 10.21
C PRO A 119 -29.72 -4.90 11.05
N SER A 120 -29.48 -6.18 10.75
CA SER A 120 -30.06 -7.32 11.47
C SER A 120 -28.99 -8.17 12.17
N ALA A 121 -29.36 -9.30 12.77
CA ALA A 121 -28.45 -10.12 13.58
C ALA A 121 -27.20 -10.60 12.81
N GLY A 122 -27.31 -10.83 11.50
CA GLY A 122 -26.20 -11.37 10.71
C GLY A 122 -25.01 -10.41 10.57
N VAL A 123 -25.22 -9.08 10.58
CA VAL A 123 -24.10 -8.11 10.50
C VAL A 123 -23.18 -8.21 11.72
N TRP A 124 -23.76 -8.47 12.90
CA TRP A 124 -23.00 -8.60 14.14
C TRP A 124 -22.17 -9.89 14.15
N LEU A 125 -22.69 -10.96 13.55
CA LEU A 125 -21.90 -12.18 13.32
C LEU A 125 -20.76 -11.95 12.34
N LEU A 126 -20.97 -11.15 11.27
CA LEU A 126 -19.89 -10.78 10.36
C LEU A 126 -18.78 -10.03 11.08
N ILE A 127 -19.14 -9.00 11.85
CA ILE A 127 -18.20 -8.19 12.64
C ILE A 127 -17.43 -9.06 13.64
N ALA A 128 -18.13 -9.87 14.44
CA ALA A 128 -17.51 -10.78 15.40
C ALA A 128 -16.59 -11.80 14.70
N GLY A 129 -17.02 -12.30 13.54
CA GLY A 129 -16.24 -13.21 12.70
C GLY A 129 -14.90 -12.61 12.27
N HIS A 130 -14.90 -11.38 11.74
CA HIS A 130 -13.67 -10.68 11.38
C HIS A 130 -12.77 -10.42 12.58
N VAL A 131 -13.32 -10.01 13.73
CA VAL A 131 -12.54 -9.80 14.97
C VAL A 131 -11.79 -11.07 15.38
N LEU A 132 -12.46 -12.24 15.32
CA LEU A 132 -11.82 -13.52 15.63
C LEU A 132 -10.75 -13.91 14.61
N VAL A 133 -10.97 -13.65 13.31
CA VAL A 133 -9.95 -13.89 12.26
C VAL A 133 -8.74 -12.98 12.45
N ILE A 134 -8.93 -11.70 12.79
CA ILE A 134 -7.85 -10.75 13.10
C ILE A 134 -7.04 -11.25 14.31
N ALA A 135 -7.72 -11.63 15.39
CA ALA A 135 -7.07 -12.17 16.58
C ALA A 135 -6.26 -13.45 16.27
N GLY A 136 -6.85 -14.36 15.48
CA GLY A 136 -6.18 -15.56 15.00
C GLY A 136 -4.92 -15.23 14.19
N GLY A 137 -5.03 -14.33 13.22
CA GLY A 137 -3.89 -13.89 12.40
C GLY A 137 -2.79 -13.22 13.20
N ALA A 138 -3.13 -12.31 14.12
CA ALA A 138 -2.18 -11.65 15.01
C ALA A 138 -1.42 -12.65 15.90
N LEU A 139 -2.08 -13.69 16.41
CA LEU A 139 -1.43 -14.75 17.17
C LEU A 139 -0.46 -15.57 16.32
N SER A 140 -0.76 -15.80 15.03
CA SER A 140 0.11 -16.56 14.12
C SER A 140 1.32 -15.77 13.60
N ALA A 141 1.22 -14.43 13.51
CA ALA A 141 2.28 -13.57 12.96
C ALA A 141 3.63 -13.75 13.69
N GLY A 142 3.59 -13.92 15.02
CA GLY A 142 4.81 -14.15 15.82
C GLY A 142 5.52 -15.47 15.51
N ARG A 143 4.80 -16.49 15.02
CA ARG A 143 5.40 -17.78 14.63
C ARG A 143 5.90 -17.76 13.18
N ALA A 144 5.23 -17.02 12.29
CA ALA A 144 5.70 -16.78 10.93
C ALA A 144 7.02 -15.98 10.89
N GLY A 145 7.30 -15.16 11.91
CA GLY A 145 8.52 -14.35 12.00
C GLY A 145 9.73 -15.04 12.65
N MET A 146 9.66 -16.33 13.00
CA MET A 146 10.79 -17.01 13.65
C MET A 146 11.95 -17.29 12.68
N PRO A 147 13.22 -17.30 13.15
CA PRO A 147 14.36 -17.64 12.32
C PRO A 147 14.22 -19.05 11.72
N ALA A 148 14.59 -19.20 10.46
CA ALA A 148 14.59 -20.50 9.78
C ALA A 148 15.85 -21.30 10.15
N ASP A 149 15.70 -22.62 10.34
CA ASP A 149 16.85 -23.53 10.51
C ASP A 149 17.61 -23.74 9.17
N GLU A 150 16.91 -23.61 8.04
CA GLU A 150 17.49 -23.54 6.69
C GLU A 150 17.06 -22.22 6.04
N SER A 151 18.02 -21.31 5.83
CA SER A 151 17.76 -20.02 5.18
C SER A 151 17.93 -20.16 3.67
N GLU A 152 16.85 -19.93 2.92
CA GLU A 152 16.94 -19.81 1.47
C GLU A 152 17.04 -18.33 1.07
N PRO A 153 17.93 -17.95 0.15
CA PRO A 153 18.02 -16.58 -0.31
C PRO A 153 16.71 -16.15 -1.02
N PRO A 154 16.17 -14.96 -0.69
CA PRO A 154 14.97 -14.44 -1.31
C PRO A 154 15.30 -13.93 -2.72
N THR A 155 15.11 -14.79 -3.74
CA THR A 155 15.53 -14.47 -5.12
C THR A 155 14.44 -13.85 -5.99
N LEU A 156 13.18 -13.84 -5.54
CA LEU A 156 12.04 -13.48 -6.39
C LEU A 156 11.07 -12.46 -5.79
N VAL A 157 11.39 -11.77 -4.69
CA VAL A 157 10.46 -10.87 -3.95
C VAL A 157 9.73 -9.85 -4.84
N ALA A 158 10.41 -9.30 -5.85
CA ALA A 158 9.83 -8.28 -6.72
C ALA A 158 8.62 -8.76 -7.53
N PHE A 159 8.64 -10.02 -8.00
CA PHE A 159 7.59 -10.56 -8.88
C PHE A 159 6.23 -10.80 -8.18
N PRO A 160 6.13 -11.51 -7.03
CA PRO A 160 4.87 -11.66 -6.33
C PRO A 160 4.37 -10.31 -5.80
N VAL A 161 5.24 -9.39 -5.39
CA VAL A 161 4.81 -8.05 -4.99
C VAL A 161 4.23 -7.26 -6.17
N LEU A 162 4.79 -7.39 -7.37
CA LEU A 162 4.21 -6.79 -8.58
C LEU A 162 2.82 -7.39 -8.91
N ILE A 163 2.66 -8.70 -8.79
CA ILE A 163 1.34 -9.34 -8.97
C ILE A 163 0.35 -8.82 -7.92
N ALA A 164 0.76 -8.72 -6.65
CA ALA A 164 -0.07 -8.19 -5.59
C ALA A 164 -0.39 -6.69 -5.75
N ALA A 165 0.53 -5.92 -6.35
CA ALA A 165 0.28 -4.52 -6.72
C ALA A 165 -0.79 -4.40 -7.81
N ILE A 166 -0.79 -5.28 -8.81
CA ILE A 166 -1.86 -5.34 -9.81
C ILE A 166 -3.20 -5.65 -9.14
N ALA A 167 -3.22 -6.57 -8.16
CA ALA A 167 -4.41 -6.82 -7.36
C ALA A 167 -4.83 -5.58 -6.57
N ALA A 168 -3.92 -4.86 -5.92
CA ALA A 168 -4.24 -3.63 -5.20
C ALA A 168 -4.92 -2.59 -6.10
N ILE A 169 -4.41 -2.37 -7.32
CA ILE A 169 -5.01 -1.45 -8.28
C ILE A 169 -6.42 -1.90 -8.66
N GLY A 170 -6.62 -3.21 -8.91
CA GLY A 170 -7.94 -3.76 -9.21
C GLY A 170 -8.95 -3.64 -8.05
N LEU A 171 -8.49 -3.83 -6.80
CA LEU A 171 -9.29 -3.67 -5.57
C LEU A 171 -9.75 -2.23 -5.33
N LEU A 172 -9.01 -1.25 -5.86
CA LEU A 172 -9.39 0.16 -5.78
C LEU A 172 -10.46 0.53 -6.81
N GLY A 173 -10.64 -0.29 -7.85
CA GLY A 173 -11.66 -0.13 -8.88
C GLY A 173 -13.07 -0.50 -8.42
N LYS A 174 -14.03 -0.37 -9.34
CA LYS A 174 -15.41 -0.83 -9.11
C LYS A 174 -15.45 -2.36 -8.98
N PRO A 175 -16.16 -2.92 -7.99
CA PRO A 175 -16.22 -4.38 -7.80
C PRO A 175 -17.01 -5.08 -8.91
N PHE A 176 -18.07 -4.45 -9.41
CA PHE A 176 -18.86 -4.89 -10.57
C PHE A 176 -19.25 -3.63 -11.36
N THR A 177 -20.00 -3.78 -12.45
CA THR A 177 -20.67 -2.67 -13.15
C THR A 177 -22.17 -2.87 -13.07
N SER A 178 -22.93 -1.78 -12.99
CA SER A 178 -24.38 -1.85 -12.75
C SER A 178 -25.18 -0.97 -13.69
N ILE A 179 -26.31 -1.50 -14.16
CA ILE A 179 -27.40 -0.74 -14.77
C ILE A 179 -28.65 -0.72 -13.87
N ASP A 180 -28.57 -1.31 -12.68
CA ASP A 180 -29.64 -1.34 -11.69
C ASP A 180 -29.62 -0.05 -10.84
N PRO A 181 -30.69 0.76 -10.85
CA PRO A 181 -30.76 1.99 -10.06
C PRO A 181 -30.70 1.78 -8.55
N PHE A 182 -31.04 0.59 -8.05
CA PHE A 182 -31.00 0.28 -6.61
C PHE A 182 -29.65 -0.27 -6.15
N GLN A 183 -28.76 -0.59 -7.09
CA GLN A 183 -27.47 -1.20 -6.79
C GLN A 183 -26.35 -0.47 -7.51
N LEU A 184 -25.80 0.55 -6.87
CA LEU A 184 -24.72 1.35 -7.45
C LEU A 184 -23.39 0.58 -7.44
N ASP A 185 -22.60 0.77 -8.50
CA ASP A 185 -21.32 0.09 -8.72
C ASP A 185 -20.14 0.81 -8.07
N ARG A 186 -20.32 1.29 -6.84
CA ARG A 186 -19.36 2.16 -6.14
C ARG A 186 -18.07 1.42 -5.78
N GLY A 187 -16.93 1.95 -6.23
CA GLY A 187 -15.62 1.55 -5.73
C GLY A 187 -15.26 2.22 -4.39
N PRO A 188 -14.15 1.84 -3.73
CA PRO A 188 -13.72 2.44 -2.45
C PRO A 188 -13.69 3.98 -2.43
N TRP A 189 -13.32 4.61 -3.55
CA TRP A 189 -13.25 6.08 -3.69
C TRP A 189 -14.60 6.80 -3.62
N GLU A 190 -15.68 6.07 -3.90
CA GLU A 190 -17.06 6.58 -3.89
C GLU A 190 -17.77 6.28 -2.56
N LEU A 191 -17.15 5.49 -1.68
CA LEU A 191 -17.74 5.11 -0.40
C LEU A 191 -17.52 6.19 0.67
N PRO A 192 -18.38 6.23 1.71
CA PRO A 192 -18.12 7.01 2.92
C PRO A 192 -16.79 6.63 3.57
N VAL A 193 -16.31 7.48 4.47
CA VAL A 193 -14.96 7.40 5.09
C VAL A 193 -14.60 5.99 5.58
N LEU A 194 -15.53 5.31 6.25
CA LEU A 194 -15.25 3.99 6.84
C LEU A 194 -15.12 2.90 5.75
N GLY A 195 -15.99 2.93 4.74
CA GLY A 195 -15.88 2.09 3.54
C GLY A 195 -14.62 2.37 2.72
N LEU A 196 -14.26 3.65 2.54
CA LEU A 196 -13.03 4.08 1.88
C LEU A 196 -11.80 3.54 2.59
N ILE A 197 -11.68 3.76 3.91
CA ILE A 197 -10.55 3.26 4.71
C ILE A 197 -10.48 1.72 4.64
N GLY A 198 -11.61 1.04 4.77
CA GLY A 198 -11.67 -0.42 4.65
C GLY A 198 -11.16 -0.92 3.30
N GLY A 199 -11.61 -0.32 2.19
CA GLY A 199 -11.17 -0.65 0.84
C GLY A 199 -9.67 -0.36 0.60
N LEU A 200 -9.19 0.79 1.07
CA LEU A 200 -7.76 1.14 1.03
C LEU A 200 -6.89 0.16 1.83
N LEU A 201 -7.33 -0.24 3.02
CA LEU A 201 -6.61 -1.23 3.84
C LEU A 201 -6.56 -2.60 3.17
N VAL A 202 -7.64 -3.05 2.53
CA VAL A 202 -7.64 -4.30 1.74
C VAL A 202 -6.69 -4.20 0.54
N ALA A 203 -6.70 -3.07 -0.17
CA ALA A 203 -5.81 -2.83 -1.30
C ALA A 203 -4.33 -2.81 -0.89
N VAL A 204 -3.97 -2.14 0.21
CA VAL A 204 -2.59 -2.07 0.74
C VAL A 204 -2.16 -3.40 1.37
N ALA A 205 -3.07 -4.14 1.99
CA ALA A 205 -2.80 -5.45 2.58
C ALA A 205 -2.19 -6.42 1.56
N ALA A 206 -2.64 -6.39 0.30
CA ALA A 206 -2.15 -7.28 -0.75
C ALA A 206 -0.63 -7.17 -1.00
N PRO A 207 -0.06 -6.03 -1.43
CA PRO A 207 1.36 -5.90 -1.66
C PRO A 207 2.17 -5.96 -0.37
N LEU A 208 1.66 -5.44 0.75
CA LEU A 208 2.38 -5.44 2.03
C LEU A 208 2.54 -6.85 2.60
N ALA A 209 1.45 -7.60 2.73
CA ALA A 209 1.50 -8.98 3.22
C ALA A 209 2.30 -9.88 2.28
N THR A 210 2.20 -9.65 0.95
CA THR A 210 3.01 -10.38 -0.04
C THR A 210 4.48 -10.06 0.10
N ALA A 211 4.87 -8.79 0.29
CA ALA A 211 6.26 -8.39 0.48
C ALA A 211 6.84 -9.00 1.74
N LEU A 212 6.12 -8.90 2.87
CA LEU A 212 6.52 -9.50 4.14
C LEU A 212 6.68 -11.02 4.00
N ALA A 213 5.68 -11.70 3.42
CA ALA A 213 5.75 -13.13 3.18
C ALA A 213 6.94 -13.49 2.27
N ALA A 214 7.07 -12.86 1.10
CA ALA A 214 8.10 -13.17 0.12
C ALA A 214 9.53 -12.85 0.60
N SER A 215 9.68 -11.89 1.50
CA SER A 215 10.96 -11.55 2.15
C SER A 215 11.36 -12.51 3.27
N SER A 216 10.47 -13.41 3.72
CA SER A 216 10.78 -14.33 4.81
C SER A 216 11.92 -15.29 4.41
N PRO A 217 12.92 -15.51 5.28
CA PRO A 217 14.00 -16.46 5.03
C PRO A 217 13.51 -17.91 5.00
N ASP A 218 12.36 -18.19 5.65
CA ASP A 218 11.75 -19.51 5.69
C ASP A 218 10.90 -19.78 4.43
N PRO A 219 11.23 -20.81 3.61
CA PRO A 219 10.42 -21.19 2.45
C PRO A 219 8.98 -21.56 2.80
N ASP A 220 8.74 -22.15 3.97
CA ASP A 220 7.40 -22.57 4.38
C ASP A 220 6.52 -21.36 4.70
N THR A 221 7.06 -20.36 5.40
CA THR A 221 6.38 -19.09 5.65
C THR A 221 6.13 -18.32 4.35
N ARG A 222 7.08 -18.30 3.40
CA ARG A 222 6.88 -17.70 2.06
C ARG A 222 5.70 -18.35 1.34
N GLN A 223 5.65 -19.69 1.32
CA GLN A 223 4.56 -20.44 0.70
C GLN A 223 3.23 -20.18 1.43
N GLY A 224 3.25 -20.21 2.76
CA GLY A 224 2.07 -19.98 3.58
C GLY A 224 1.46 -18.59 3.38
N GLY A 225 2.29 -17.56 3.46
CA GLY A 225 1.86 -16.18 3.28
C GLY A 225 1.35 -15.89 1.87
N THR A 226 2.00 -16.40 0.82
CA THR A 226 1.51 -16.24 -0.56
C THR A 226 0.17 -16.96 -0.80
N ILE A 227 0.01 -18.18 -0.27
CA ILE A 227 -1.30 -18.88 -0.28
C ILE A 227 -2.33 -18.06 0.49
N GLY A 228 -2.00 -17.58 1.69
CA GLY A 228 -2.91 -16.78 2.52
C GLY A 228 -3.40 -15.52 1.82
N VAL A 229 -2.50 -14.73 1.23
CA VAL A 229 -2.87 -13.55 0.43
C VAL A 229 -3.78 -13.95 -0.72
N SER A 230 -3.45 -15.03 -1.44
CA SER A 230 -4.25 -15.51 -2.57
C SER A 230 -5.67 -15.88 -2.15
N LEU A 231 -5.82 -16.61 -1.05
CA LEU A 231 -7.14 -17.00 -0.52
C LEU A 231 -7.92 -15.78 -0.03
N SER A 232 -7.26 -14.81 0.60
CA SER A 232 -7.90 -13.56 1.02
C SER A 232 -8.37 -12.74 -0.17
N LEU A 233 -7.57 -12.63 -1.23
CA LEU A 233 -7.97 -11.96 -2.48
C LEU A 233 -9.16 -12.67 -3.13
N LEU A 234 -9.15 -14.00 -3.21
CA LEU A 234 -10.29 -14.79 -3.69
C LEU A 234 -11.54 -14.51 -2.87
N ALA A 235 -11.43 -14.48 -1.55
CA ALA A 235 -12.55 -14.21 -0.66
C ALA A 235 -13.13 -12.77 -0.82
N VAL A 236 -12.37 -11.84 -1.39
CA VAL A 236 -12.82 -10.47 -1.69
C VAL A 236 -13.40 -10.37 -3.10
N VAL A 237 -12.80 -11.04 -4.09
CA VAL A 237 -13.13 -10.85 -5.52
C VAL A 237 -14.12 -11.85 -6.09
N VAL A 238 -14.19 -13.06 -5.55
CA VAL A 238 -15.12 -14.08 -6.07
C VAL A 238 -16.59 -13.69 -5.86
N PRO A 239 -17.00 -13.07 -4.73
CA PRO A 239 -18.37 -12.60 -4.59
C PRO A 239 -18.81 -11.61 -5.69
N PRO A 240 -18.10 -10.50 -5.98
CA PRO A 240 -18.50 -9.60 -7.05
C PRO A 240 -18.42 -10.21 -8.46
N LEU A 241 -17.53 -11.20 -8.71
CA LEU A 241 -17.55 -11.97 -9.96
C LEU A 241 -18.81 -12.84 -10.09
N ALA A 242 -19.25 -13.48 -9.00
CA ALA A 242 -20.49 -14.25 -8.97
C ALA A 242 -21.70 -13.33 -9.15
N VAL A 243 -21.70 -12.16 -8.50
CA VAL A 243 -22.71 -11.11 -8.70
C VAL A 243 -22.81 -10.73 -10.19
N GLY A 244 -21.70 -10.37 -10.83
CA GLY A 244 -21.69 -9.95 -12.23
C GLY A 244 -22.01 -11.06 -13.25
N THR A 245 -22.21 -12.31 -12.81
CA THR A 245 -22.60 -13.44 -13.66
C THR A 245 -24.01 -13.96 -13.36
N LEU A 246 -24.42 -13.92 -12.09
CA LEU A 246 -25.67 -14.52 -11.61
C LEU A 246 -26.78 -13.48 -11.37
N ALA A 247 -26.43 -12.24 -11.04
CA ALA A 247 -27.40 -11.22 -10.67
C ALA A 247 -27.85 -10.41 -11.91
N PRO A 248 -29.16 -10.30 -12.19
CA PRO A 248 -29.66 -9.52 -13.31
C PRO A 248 -29.30 -8.03 -13.19
N GLY A 249 -28.85 -7.41 -14.28
CA GLY A 249 -28.50 -5.99 -14.34
C GLY A 249 -27.10 -5.63 -13.81
N LEU A 250 -26.32 -6.64 -13.40
CA LEU A 250 -24.95 -6.48 -12.91
C LEU A 250 -23.99 -7.24 -13.84
N SER A 251 -22.82 -6.67 -14.11
CA SER A 251 -21.79 -7.27 -14.96
C SER A 251 -20.41 -7.22 -14.35
N ILE A 252 -19.50 -8.08 -14.85
CA ILE A 252 -18.13 -8.18 -14.36
C ILE A 252 -17.34 -6.90 -14.65
N SER A 253 -16.64 -6.38 -13.63
CA SER A 253 -15.68 -5.28 -13.82
C SER A 253 -14.28 -5.78 -14.17
N ALA A 254 -13.52 -4.94 -14.87
CA ALA A 254 -12.10 -5.21 -15.16
C ALA A 254 -11.25 -5.32 -13.88
N GLY A 255 -11.60 -4.55 -12.83
CA GLY A 255 -10.93 -4.60 -11.54
C GLY A 255 -11.04 -5.97 -10.88
N SER A 256 -12.24 -6.56 -10.87
CA SER A 256 -12.42 -7.91 -10.33
C SER A 256 -11.68 -8.98 -11.14
N VAL A 257 -11.60 -8.85 -12.46
CA VAL A 257 -10.83 -9.78 -13.30
C VAL A 257 -9.32 -9.71 -13.00
N SER A 258 -8.78 -8.51 -12.80
CA SER A 258 -7.35 -8.34 -12.52
C SER A 258 -6.97 -8.91 -11.15
N VAL A 259 -7.79 -8.67 -10.12
CA VAL A 259 -7.60 -9.21 -8.77
C VAL A 259 -7.68 -10.73 -8.77
N PHE A 260 -8.66 -11.30 -9.47
CA PHE A 260 -8.81 -12.75 -9.59
C PHE A 260 -7.61 -13.39 -10.29
N THR A 261 -7.16 -12.80 -11.39
CA THR A 261 -5.97 -13.26 -12.11
C THR A 261 -4.72 -13.21 -11.23
N ALA A 262 -4.54 -12.12 -10.48
CA ALA A 262 -3.43 -11.98 -9.54
C ALA A 262 -3.49 -13.03 -8.41
N ALA A 263 -4.67 -13.29 -7.85
CA ALA A 263 -4.87 -14.30 -6.82
C ALA A 263 -4.53 -15.72 -7.30
N LEU A 264 -4.74 -16.03 -8.58
CA LEU A 264 -4.36 -17.32 -9.17
C LEU A 264 -2.86 -17.44 -9.48
N LEU A 265 -2.20 -16.34 -9.82
CA LEU A 265 -0.78 -16.32 -10.19
C LEU A 265 0.16 -16.30 -8.98
N LEU A 266 -0.22 -15.64 -7.88
CA LEU A 266 0.60 -15.53 -6.66
C LEU A 266 1.15 -16.86 -6.11
N PRO A 267 0.35 -17.93 -5.92
CA PRO A 267 0.84 -19.17 -5.35
C PRO A 267 1.70 -19.98 -6.33
N ALA A 268 1.69 -19.66 -7.63
CA ALA A 268 2.52 -20.30 -8.64
C ALA A 268 3.98 -19.81 -8.62
N VAL A 269 4.24 -18.60 -8.10
CA VAL A 269 5.59 -18.00 -8.11
C VAL A 269 6.62 -18.80 -7.31
N PRO A 270 6.35 -19.23 -6.05
CA PRO A 270 7.29 -20.06 -5.31
C PRO A 270 7.54 -21.42 -5.97
N LEU A 271 6.50 -22.01 -6.59
CA LEU A 271 6.59 -23.28 -7.31
C LEU A 271 7.49 -23.16 -8.55
N LEU A 272 7.28 -22.10 -9.35
CA LEU A 272 8.09 -21.83 -10.53
C LEU A 272 9.56 -21.65 -10.17
N GLY A 273 9.84 -20.87 -9.10
CA GLY A 273 11.19 -20.67 -8.58
C GLY A 273 11.86 -21.96 -8.09
N ARG A 274 11.08 -22.93 -7.58
CA ARG A 274 11.58 -24.26 -7.21
C ARG A 274 11.92 -25.10 -8.44
N THR A 275 11.02 -25.16 -9.44
CA THR A 275 11.27 -25.91 -10.69
C THR A 275 12.47 -25.38 -11.47
N VAL A 276 12.62 -24.06 -11.60
CA VAL A 276 13.76 -23.44 -12.30
C VAL A 276 15.07 -23.80 -11.59
N ARG A 277 15.09 -23.91 -10.26
CA ARG A 277 16.26 -24.33 -9.51
C ARG A 277 16.59 -25.81 -9.70
N LEU A 278 15.59 -26.69 -9.65
CA LEU A 278 15.77 -28.11 -9.94
C LEU A 278 16.37 -28.34 -11.34
N LEU A 279 15.91 -27.57 -12.33
CA LEU A 279 16.43 -27.61 -13.69
C LEU A 279 17.86 -27.04 -13.83
N ARG A 280 18.26 -26.11 -12.97
CA ARG A 280 19.61 -25.51 -12.97
C ARG A 280 20.68 -26.38 -12.29
N GLY A 281 20.30 -27.52 -11.72
CA GLY A 281 21.23 -28.46 -11.07
C GLY A 281 21.74 -27.97 -9.71
N LYS A 282 22.32 -28.90 -8.92
CA LYS A 282 22.94 -28.61 -7.61
C LYS A 282 24.02 -27.55 -7.79
N ARG A 283 23.74 -26.32 -7.34
CA ARG A 283 24.81 -25.37 -7.00
C ARG A 283 25.53 -25.90 -5.77
N ASP A 284 26.85 -25.84 -5.80
CA ASP A 284 27.73 -26.28 -4.72
C ASP A 284 27.29 -25.66 -3.39
N GLU A 285 26.99 -26.49 -2.38
CA GLU A 285 26.52 -26.07 -1.04
C GLU A 285 27.59 -25.28 -0.26
N THR A 286 28.81 -25.22 -0.79
CA THR A 286 29.94 -24.43 -0.28
C THR A 286 29.99 -23.00 -0.82
N HIS A 287 29.14 -22.65 -1.79
CA HIS A 287 29.07 -21.29 -2.32
C HIS A 287 28.05 -20.48 -1.53
N ASP A 288 28.54 -19.49 -0.78
CA ASP A 288 27.68 -18.47 -0.17
C ASP A 288 26.68 -17.97 -1.23
N PRO A 289 25.39 -17.83 -0.89
CA PRO A 289 24.39 -17.36 -1.83
C PRO A 289 24.80 -15.99 -2.38
N GLU A 290 25.14 -15.94 -3.67
CA GLU A 290 25.45 -14.70 -4.36
C GLU A 290 24.25 -13.75 -4.25
N LEU A 291 24.35 -12.77 -3.36
CA LEU A 291 23.39 -11.66 -3.27
C LEU A 291 23.22 -11.08 -4.68
N PRO A 292 21.99 -10.73 -5.10
CA PRO A 292 21.79 -10.11 -6.41
C PRO A 292 22.72 -8.91 -6.49
N SER A 293 23.59 -8.91 -7.52
CA SER A 293 24.63 -7.89 -7.64
C SER A 293 24.01 -6.51 -7.43
N THR A 294 24.62 -5.65 -6.61
CA THR A 294 24.09 -4.31 -6.27
C THR A 294 23.65 -3.53 -7.51
N ARG A 295 24.38 -3.69 -8.62
CA ARG A 295 24.03 -3.12 -9.92
C ARG A 295 22.64 -3.54 -10.44
N ARG A 296 22.29 -4.83 -10.32
CA ARG A 296 20.95 -5.31 -10.74
C ARG A 296 19.86 -4.67 -9.89
N LEU A 297 20.06 -4.52 -8.59
CA LEU A 297 19.08 -3.87 -7.71
C LEU A 297 18.91 -2.37 -8.03
N HIS A 298 20.00 -1.68 -8.37
CA HIS A 298 19.91 -0.30 -8.86
C HIS A 298 19.14 -0.20 -10.17
N VAL A 299 19.43 -1.08 -11.13
CA VAL A 299 18.72 -1.12 -12.42
C VAL A 299 17.23 -1.43 -12.20
N THR A 300 16.88 -2.42 -11.38
CA THR A 300 15.46 -2.74 -11.11
C THR A 300 14.75 -1.61 -10.38
N ALA A 301 15.41 -0.98 -9.41
CA ALA A 301 14.88 0.22 -8.76
C ALA A 301 14.66 1.37 -9.75
N GLY A 302 15.62 1.59 -10.66
CA GLY A 302 15.52 2.58 -11.72
C GLY A 302 14.35 2.32 -12.67
N VAL A 303 14.15 1.06 -13.08
CA VAL A 303 13.00 0.66 -13.92
C VAL A 303 11.68 0.99 -13.22
N PHE A 304 11.51 0.56 -11.97
CA PHE A 304 10.27 0.84 -11.24
C PHE A 304 10.06 2.33 -11.00
N ALA A 305 11.11 3.08 -10.68
CA ALA A 305 11.03 4.52 -10.49
C ALA A 305 10.62 5.25 -11.77
N VAL A 306 11.21 4.88 -12.92
CA VAL A 306 10.85 5.45 -14.23
C VAL A 306 9.42 5.07 -14.61
N LEU A 307 8.98 3.84 -14.40
CA LEU A 307 7.60 3.43 -14.69
C LEU A 307 6.60 4.19 -13.82
N ALA A 308 6.89 4.39 -12.54
CA ALA A 308 6.06 5.20 -11.64
C ALA A 308 5.96 6.67 -12.12
N ALA A 309 7.10 7.27 -12.46
CA ALA A 309 7.16 8.62 -13.01
C ALA A 309 6.38 8.73 -14.34
N VAL A 310 6.55 7.78 -15.26
CA VAL A 310 5.79 7.75 -16.52
C VAL A 310 4.30 7.61 -16.26
N ALA A 311 3.87 6.75 -15.34
CA ALA A 311 2.47 6.62 -14.97
C ALA A 311 1.90 7.94 -14.43
N MET A 312 2.63 8.65 -13.57
CA MET A 312 2.21 9.97 -13.07
C MET A 312 2.17 11.03 -14.18
N LEU A 313 3.17 11.11 -15.05
CA LEU A 313 3.27 12.10 -16.13
C LEU A 313 2.23 11.87 -17.24
N VAL A 314 2.03 10.62 -17.65
CA VAL A 314 0.96 10.26 -18.59
C VAL A 314 -0.41 10.45 -17.92
N GLY A 315 -0.51 10.14 -16.63
CA GLY A 315 -1.71 10.42 -15.84
C GLY A 315 -2.07 11.91 -15.87
N ALA A 316 -1.09 12.79 -15.68
CA ALA A 316 -1.25 14.24 -15.74
C ALA A 316 -1.74 14.75 -17.11
N LEU A 317 -1.49 14.03 -18.20
CA LEU A 317 -1.99 14.36 -19.54
C LEU A 317 -3.43 13.91 -19.80
N LEU A 318 -3.92 12.94 -19.03
CA LEU A 318 -5.24 12.36 -19.21
C LEU A 318 -6.28 13.00 -18.27
N PRO A 319 -7.58 12.91 -18.60
CA PRO A 319 -8.64 13.39 -17.73
C PRO A 319 -8.58 12.73 -16.35
N GLN A 320 -8.49 13.56 -15.31
CA GLN A 320 -8.51 13.12 -13.91
C GLN A 320 -9.93 12.80 -13.42
N LEU A 321 -10.92 13.45 -14.02
CA LEU A 321 -12.33 13.30 -13.70
C LEU A 321 -13.14 13.10 -14.98
N VAL A 322 -14.20 12.31 -14.87
CA VAL A 322 -15.25 12.17 -15.87
C VAL A 322 -16.57 12.59 -15.23
N LEU A 323 -17.21 13.63 -15.75
CA LEU A 323 -18.48 14.13 -15.19
C LEU A 323 -19.61 13.12 -15.42
N THR A 324 -20.45 12.92 -14.42
CA THR A 324 -21.58 11.98 -14.50
C THR A 324 -22.68 12.45 -15.46
N THR A 325 -22.82 13.76 -15.66
CA THR A 325 -23.75 14.38 -16.60
C THR A 325 -23.30 14.30 -18.07
N GLY A 326 -22.07 13.82 -18.32
CA GLY A 326 -21.39 14.00 -19.60
C GLY A 326 -20.86 15.43 -19.79
N GLY A 327 -19.83 15.57 -20.62
CA GLY A 327 -19.16 16.85 -20.90
C GLY A 327 -17.68 16.88 -20.48
N THR A 328 -17.02 18.01 -20.77
CA THR A 328 -15.61 18.21 -20.43
C THR A 328 -15.46 18.58 -18.97
N ALA A 329 -14.70 17.79 -18.20
CA ALA A 329 -14.36 18.11 -16.82
C ALA A 329 -13.52 19.41 -16.74
N PRO A 330 -13.67 20.20 -15.68
CA PRO A 330 -12.86 21.41 -15.49
C PRO A 330 -11.38 21.05 -15.35
N GLY A 331 -10.50 21.93 -15.86
CA GLY A 331 -9.07 21.80 -15.68
C GLY A 331 -8.71 21.96 -14.20
N LEU A 332 -7.91 21.02 -13.67
CA LEU A 332 -7.49 21.03 -12.27
C LEU A 332 -6.06 21.54 -12.17
N ALA A 333 -5.85 22.67 -11.48
CA ALA A 333 -4.51 23.25 -11.35
C ALA A 333 -3.53 22.34 -10.57
N SER A 334 -4.03 21.42 -9.73
CA SER A 334 -3.19 20.43 -9.02
C SER A 334 -2.43 19.50 -9.97
N VAL A 335 -2.78 19.42 -11.27
CA VAL A 335 -2.06 18.62 -12.28
C VAL A 335 -0.62 19.14 -12.42
N ASN A 336 -0.41 20.45 -12.26
CA ASN A 336 0.90 21.07 -12.44
C ASN A 336 1.94 20.53 -11.44
N LEU A 337 1.52 20.13 -10.24
CA LEU A 337 2.42 19.52 -9.25
C LEU A 337 2.83 18.09 -9.65
N LEU A 338 1.95 17.34 -10.33
CA LEU A 338 2.26 15.99 -10.82
C LEU A 338 3.41 16.02 -11.83
N TRP A 339 3.46 17.05 -12.69
CA TRP A 339 4.55 17.22 -13.65
C TRP A 339 5.91 17.37 -12.98
N VAL A 340 6.01 18.30 -12.02
CA VAL A 340 7.29 18.58 -11.37
C VAL A 340 7.75 17.40 -10.53
N ALA A 341 6.85 16.80 -9.76
CA ALA A 341 7.18 15.65 -8.92
C ALA A 341 7.54 14.41 -9.76
N GLY A 342 6.75 14.11 -10.80
CA GLY A 342 7.00 13.00 -11.72
C GLY A 342 8.32 13.14 -12.49
N LEU A 343 8.64 14.34 -12.98
CA LEU A 343 9.92 14.61 -13.64
C LEU A 343 11.09 14.46 -12.68
N ALA A 344 11.00 15.03 -11.48
CA ALA A 344 12.06 14.92 -10.47
C ALA A 344 12.35 13.47 -10.09
N PHE A 345 11.31 12.67 -9.83
CA PHE A 345 11.47 11.26 -9.49
C PHE A 345 11.95 10.43 -10.69
N GLY A 346 11.47 10.73 -11.90
CA GLY A 346 11.93 10.09 -13.14
C GLY A 346 13.42 10.31 -13.39
N VAL A 347 13.92 11.53 -13.17
CA VAL A 347 15.36 11.84 -13.27
C VAL A 347 16.17 11.06 -12.23
N LEU A 348 15.72 10.99 -10.98
CA LEU A 348 16.38 10.15 -9.95
C LEU A 348 16.40 8.68 -10.36
N GLY A 349 15.30 8.17 -10.92
CA GLY A 349 15.20 6.81 -11.46
C GLY A 349 16.17 6.55 -12.60
N LEU A 350 16.29 7.51 -13.54
CA LEU A 350 17.22 7.41 -14.67
C LEU A 350 18.69 7.38 -14.20
N LEU A 351 19.04 8.15 -13.18
CA LEU A 351 20.38 8.17 -12.60
C LEU A 351 20.79 6.84 -11.98
N LEU A 352 19.84 5.98 -11.59
CA LEU A 352 20.14 4.63 -11.08
C LEU A 352 20.67 3.67 -12.15
N PHE A 353 20.46 3.96 -13.44
CA PHE A 353 21.07 3.18 -14.52
C PHE A 353 22.56 3.48 -14.71
N VAL A 354 23.02 4.64 -14.20
CA VAL A 354 24.41 5.09 -14.32
C VAL A 354 25.23 4.53 -13.14
N PRO A 355 26.16 3.57 -13.35
CA PRO A 355 26.82 2.87 -12.25
C PRO A 355 27.59 3.79 -11.29
N SER A 356 28.17 4.89 -11.81
CA SER A 356 28.91 5.87 -11.01
C SER A 356 28.01 6.75 -10.15
N ALA A 357 26.76 6.98 -10.55
CA ALA A 357 25.82 7.83 -9.84
C ALA A 357 24.88 7.03 -8.92
N ALA A 358 24.58 5.76 -9.28
CA ALA A 358 23.52 4.98 -8.65
C ALA A 358 23.65 4.88 -7.12
N ALA A 359 24.83 4.51 -6.60
CA ALA A 359 25.04 4.38 -5.15
C ALA A 359 24.96 5.72 -4.40
N VAL A 360 25.22 6.83 -5.08
CA VAL A 360 25.15 8.18 -4.51
C VAL A 360 23.73 8.70 -4.53
N VAL A 361 23.00 8.54 -5.64
CA VAL A 361 21.67 9.11 -5.85
C VAL A 361 20.57 8.28 -5.18
N ARG A 362 20.78 6.98 -4.99
CA ARG A 362 19.82 6.04 -4.39
C ARG A 362 19.10 6.55 -3.14
N PRO A 363 19.77 7.15 -2.14
CA PRO A 363 19.10 7.63 -0.93
C PRO A 363 18.10 8.78 -1.19
N ALA A 364 18.30 9.55 -2.27
CA ALA A 364 17.42 10.67 -2.64
C ALA A 364 16.04 10.21 -3.13
N LEU A 365 15.89 8.95 -3.59
CA LEU A 365 14.60 8.45 -4.10
C LEU A 365 13.49 8.53 -3.07
N LEU A 366 13.77 8.35 -1.76
CA LEU A 366 12.74 8.44 -0.73
C LEU A 366 12.06 9.82 -0.73
N GLY A 367 12.86 10.89 -0.80
CA GLY A 367 12.35 12.25 -0.87
C GLY A 367 11.59 12.53 -2.18
N GLY A 368 12.08 12.01 -3.32
CA GLY A 368 11.37 12.12 -4.59
C GLY A 368 10.02 11.39 -4.61
N TYR A 369 9.95 10.19 -4.02
CA TYR A 369 8.69 9.44 -3.89
C TYR A 369 7.69 10.17 -2.98
N LEU A 370 8.13 10.70 -1.83
CA LEU A 370 7.25 11.50 -0.98
C LEU A 370 6.76 12.77 -1.69
N ALA A 371 7.61 13.38 -2.54
CA ALA A 371 7.23 14.53 -3.35
C ALA A 371 6.13 14.17 -4.36
N MET A 372 6.21 12.99 -4.98
CA MET A 372 5.15 12.42 -5.82
C MET A 372 3.86 12.18 -5.04
N GLN A 373 3.93 11.54 -3.87
CA GLN A 373 2.73 11.30 -3.06
C GLN A 373 2.07 12.60 -2.61
N LEU A 374 2.86 13.61 -2.26
CA LEU A 374 2.34 14.92 -1.89
C LEU A 374 1.62 15.60 -3.06
N ALA A 375 2.16 15.52 -4.28
CA ALA A 375 1.49 16.02 -5.47
C ALA A 375 0.20 15.24 -5.78
N ALA A 376 0.23 13.91 -5.64
CA ALA A 376 -0.93 13.04 -5.85
C ALA A 376 -2.05 13.30 -4.83
N ALA A 377 -1.72 13.60 -3.57
CA ALA A 377 -2.70 13.81 -2.51
C ALA A 377 -3.67 14.96 -2.82
N GLY A 378 -3.17 16.07 -3.40
CA GLY A 378 -4.00 17.19 -3.81
C GLY A 378 -4.99 16.83 -4.92
N MET A 379 -4.68 15.82 -5.73
CA MET A 379 -5.61 15.27 -6.73
C MET A 379 -6.58 14.26 -6.16
N THR A 380 -6.10 13.38 -5.29
CA THR A 380 -6.94 12.40 -4.60
C THR A 380 -8.08 13.06 -3.86
N GLU A 381 -7.83 14.18 -3.16
CA GLU A 381 -8.87 14.92 -2.45
C GLU A 381 -10.00 15.36 -3.39
N VAL A 382 -9.66 16.01 -4.51
CA VAL A 382 -10.64 16.50 -5.49
C VAL A 382 -11.43 15.36 -6.10
N VAL A 383 -10.76 14.25 -6.46
CA VAL A 383 -11.39 13.09 -7.07
C VAL A 383 -12.34 12.41 -6.09
N VAL A 384 -11.91 12.19 -4.84
CA VAL A 384 -12.73 11.57 -3.79
C VAL A 384 -13.94 12.43 -3.47
N ALA A 385 -13.75 13.74 -3.25
CA ALA A 385 -14.85 14.65 -2.96
C ALA A 385 -15.89 14.68 -4.10
N ALA A 386 -15.45 14.78 -5.36
CA ALA A 386 -16.36 14.80 -6.50
C ALA A 386 -17.08 13.45 -6.71
N SER A 387 -16.40 12.34 -6.39
CA SER A 387 -16.94 10.99 -6.46
C SER A 387 -18.00 10.73 -5.41
N GLN A 388 -17.75 11.13 -4.15
CA GLN A 388 -18.67 10.96 -3.04
C GLN A 388 -19.96 11.77 -3.20
N VAL A 389 -19.91 12.94 -3.85
CA VAL A 389 -21.10 13.75 -4.15
C VAL A 389 -21.82 13.28 -5.43
N GLY A 390 -21.23 12.34 -6.19
CA GLY A 390 -21.82 11.79 -7.41
C GLY A 390 -21.77 12.72 -8.62
N VAL A 391 -20.95 13.77 -8.58
CA VAL A 391 -20.80 14.76 -9.67
C VAL A 391 -19.83 14.27 -10.74
N ALA A 392 -18.82 13.50 -10.34
CA ALA A 392 -17.82 12.97 -11.25
C ALA A 392 -17.34 11.60 -10.79
N GLN A 393 -16.64 10.90 -11.68
CA GLN A 393 -16.02 9.61 -11.44
C GLN A 393 -14.51 9.72 -11.72
N PRO A 394 -13.68 8.86 -11.11
CA PRO A 394 -12.25 8.86 -11.37
C PRO A 394 -11.94 8.56 -12.86
N GLY A 395 -11.22 9.47 -13.51
CA GLY A 395 -10.82 9.35 -14.91
C GLY A 395 -9.55 8.52 -15.11
N ALA A 396 -9.20 8.27 -16.38
CA ALA A 396 -8.03 7.47 -16.74
C ALA A 396 -6.71 8.05 -16.18
N GLY A 397 -6.62 9.38 -16.09
CA GLY A 397 -5.45 10.06 -15.51
C GLY A 397 -5.26 9.74 -14.03
N PHE A 398 -6.35 9.65 -13.28
CA PHE A 398 -6.33 9.28 -11.87
C PHE A 398 -5.89 7.83 -11.68
N TRP A 399 -6.38 6.91 -12.51
CA TRP A 399 -5.98 5.49 -12.43
C TRP A 399 -4.50 5.27 -12.71
N LEU A 400 -3.90 5.99 -13.66
CA LEU A 400 -2.45 5.95 -13.86
C LEU A 400 -1.68 6.53 -12.67
N MET A 401 -2.22 7.58 -12.04
CA MET A 401 -1.70 8.11 -10.77
C MET A 401 -1.90 7.12 -9.60
N VAL A 402 -2.86 6.20 -9.63
CA VAL A 402 -2.95 5.14 -8.62
C VAL A 402 -1.88 4.05 -8.84
N VAL A 403 -1.54 3.78 -10.11
CA VAL A 403 -0.54 2.76 -10.49
C VAL A 403 0.89 3.15 -10.07
N GLU A 404 1.22 4.44 -10.01
CA GLU A 404 2.55 4.89 -9.61
C GLU A 404 2.92 4.42 -8.19
N ALA A 405 1.96 4.45 -7.25
CA ALA A 405 2.25 4.25 -5.82
C ALA A 405 2.92 2.88 -5.53
N PRO A 406 2.37 1.74 -5.99
CA PRO A 406 3.06 0.47 -5.79
C PRO A 406 4.38 0.36 -6.57
N LEU A 407 4.51 0.99 -7.73
CA LEU A 407 5.76 1.00 -8.49
C LEU A 407 6.85 1.81 -7.75
N GLY A 408 6.50 2.96 -7.19
CA GLY A 408 7.39 3.76 -6.36
C GLY A 408 7.83 3.01 -5.10
N LEU A 409 6.90 2.33 -4.41
CA LEU A 409 7.23 1.46 -3.27
C LEU A 409 8.18 0.31 -3.64
N LEU A 410 7.96 -0.33 -4.79
CA LEU A 410 8.87 -1.36 -5.31
C LEU A 410 10.27 -0.80 -5.60
N ALA A 411 10.35 0.42 -6.13
CA ALA A 411 11.62 1.12 -6.31
C ALA A 411 12.30 1.35 -4.95
N LEU A 412 11.58 1.86 -3.94
CA LEU A 412 12.10 2.07 -2.58
C LEU A 412 12.53 0.77 -1.88
N ALA A 413 11.80 -0.33 -2.09
CA ALA A 413 12.18 -1.64 -1.56
C ALA A 413 13.50 -2.12 -2.18
N CYS A 414 13.63 -2.02 -3.51
CA CYS A 414 14.86 -2.38 -4.23
C CYS A 414 16.05 -1.51 -3.79
N THR A 415 15.83 -0.20 -3.61
CA THR A 415 16.89 0.70 -3.11
C THR A 415 17.25 0.41 -1.66
N GLY A 416 16.29 0.08 -0.80
CA GLY A 416 16.53 -0.33 0.59
C GLY A 416 17.41 -1.58 0.66
N LEU A 417 17.07 -2.62 -0.11
CA LEU A 417 17.83 -3.85 -0.22
C LEU A 417 19.25 -3.62 -0.77
N ALA A 418 19.39 -2.80 -1.82
CA ALA A 418 20.70 -2.42 -2.33
C ALA A 418 21.55 -1.74 -1.24
N GLY A 419 20.93 -0.90 -0.41
CA GLY A 419 21.60 -0.25 0.71
C GLY A 419 22.04 -1.19 1.83
N ALA A 420 21.28 -2.25 2.10
CA ALA A 420 21.65 -3.29 3.06
C ALA A 420 22.90 -4.04 2.57
N ILE A 421 22.91 -4.47 1.31
CA ILE A 421 24.05 -5.18 0.68
C ILE A 421 25.29 -4.28 0.64
N GLU A 422 25.12 -3.00 0.27
CA GLU A 422 26.19 -2.01 0.29
C GLU A 422 26.79 -1.80 1.69
N ARG A 423 26.00 -2.00 2.76
CA ARG A 423 26.45 -1.86 4.14
C ARG A 423 27.24 -3.10 4.58
N GLU A 424 26.76 -4.30 4.23
CA GLU A 424 27.44 -5.57 4.52
C GLU A 424 28.80 -5.64 3.84
N ASN A 425 28.87 -5.26 2.56
CA ASN A 425 30.12 -5.30 1.79
C ASN A 425 31.18 -4.30 2.25
N ALA A 426 30.80 -3.26 3.00
CA ALA A 426 31.64 -2.10 3.22
C ALA A 426 32.20 -1.99 4.65
N GLY A 427 32.12 -3.07 5.44
CA GLY A 427 32.75 -3.22 6.76
C GLY A 427 32.20 -2.30 7.86
N GLU A 428 32.77 -2.42 9.06
CA GLU A 428 32.41 -1.55 10.19
C GLU A 428 32.78 -0.09 9.92
N VAL A 429 31.81 0.81 10.14
CA VAL A 429 32.01 2.25 10.00
C VAL A 429 32.54 2.79 11.33
N ARG A 430 33.72 3.42 11.30
CA ARG A 430 34.28 4.14 12.45
C ARG A 430 33.31 5.27 12.85
N LYS A 431 32.91 5.31 14.12
CA LYS A 431 32.06 6.40 14.65
C LYS A 431 32.86 7.70 14.60
N GLU A 432 32.65 8.50 13.56
CA GLU A 432 33.16 9.86 13.48
C GLU A 432 32.25 10.80 14.27
N GLN A 433 32.86 11.81 14.91
CA GLN A 433 32.11 12.86 15.59
C GLN A 433 31.38 13.71 14.55
N VAL A 434 30.09 13.95 14.78
CA VAL A 434 29.27 14.80 13.92
C VAL A 434 29.77 16.25 14.03
N PRO A 435 30.15 16.92 12.94
CA PRO A 435 30.51 18.33 12.97
C PRO A 435 29.34 19.18 13.46
N VAL A 436 29.59 20.07 14.43
CA VAL A 436 28.56 20.92 15.05
C VAL A 436 27.85 21.81 14.02
N THR A 437 28.55 22.22 12.95
CA THR A 437 27.99 23.02 11.86
C THR A 437 26.97 22.26 11.02
N GLU A 438 27.23 20.99 10.69
CA GLU A 438 26.28 20.12 9.99
C GLU A 438 25.04 19.86 10.86
N LEU A 439 25.26 19.59 12.15
CA LEU A 439 24.19 19.40 13.11
C LEU A 439 23.28 20.63 13.19
N GLY A 440 23.87 21.83 13.31
CA GLY A 440 23.13 23.09 13.33
C GLY A 440 22.30 23.31 12.07
N ALA A 441 22.87 23.08 10.89
CA ALA A 441 22.16 23.24 9.61
C ALA A 441 20.99 22.25 9.47
N VAL A 442 21.18 20.98 9.84
CA VAL A 442 20.12 19.96 9.79
C VAL A 442 19.02 20.22 10.82
N LEU A 443 19.35 20.67 12.03
CA LEU A 443 18.35 21.05 13.03
C LEU A 443 17.53 22.26 12.59
N LEU A 444 18.17 23.28 12.01
CA LEU A 444 17.47 24.43 11.43
C LEU A 444 16.56 24.00 10.28
N ALA A 445 17.05 23.14 9.38
CA ALA A 445 16.25 22.60 8.29
C ALA A 445 15.00 21.86 8.82
N GLY A 446 15.15 21.04 9.87
CA GLY A 446 14.06 20.34 10.51
C GLY A 446 13.04 21.29 11.16
N LEU A 447 13.51 22.32 11.87
CA LEU A 447 12.64 23.33 12.47
C LEU A 447 11.82 24.08 11.42
N PHE A 448 12.46 24.53 10.34
CA PHE A 448 11.77 25.20 9.23
C PHE A 448 10.82 24.25 8.50
N ALA A 449 11.19 22.98 8.33
CA ALA A 449 10.31 21.98 7.73
C ALA A 449 9.05 21.78 8.57
N VAL A 450 9.14 21.65 9.90
CA VAL A 450 7.97 21.58 10.79
C VAL A 450 7.04 22.78 10.52
N GLY A 451 7.59 23.98 10.48
CA GLY A 451 6.81 25.18 10.15
C GLY A 451 6.18 25.15 8.75
N ALA A 452 6.90 24.64 7.74
CA ALA A 452 6.42 24.51 6.36
C ALA A 452 5.25 23.53 6.18
N PHE A 453 5.20 22.47 6.99
CA PHE A 453 4.12 21.48 6.97
C PHE A 453 2.95 21.89 7.89
N VAL A 454 3.24 22.47 9.06
CA VAL A 454 2.21 22.91 10.03
C VAL A 454 1.45 24.15 9.52
N LEU A 455 2.14 25.09 8.87
CA LEU A 455 1.54 26.34 8.43
C LEU A 455 1.10 26.26 6.95
N PRO A 456 0.06 27.01 6.57
CA PRO A 456 -0.36 27.06 5.18
C PRO A 456 0.71 27.71 4.31
N THR A 457 0.87 27.18 3.11
CA THR A 457 1.76 27.64 2.03
C THR A 457 1.10 28.75 1.22
N MET A 458 -0.22 28.72 1.08
CA MET A 458 -0.98 29.71 0.31
C MET A 458 -2.26 30.13 1.04
N ARG A 459 -2.63 31.40 0.88
CA ARG A 459 -3.93 31.94 1.31
C ARG A 459 -4.51 32.85 0.23
N GLY A 460 -5.82 33.00 0.22
CA GLY A 460 -6.57 33.94 -0.62
C GLY A 460 -7.90 34.29 0.04
N ASP A 461 -8.77 35.03 -0.66
CA ASP A 461 -9.93 35.71 -0.06
C ASP A 461 -10.93 34.77 0.64
N ARG A 462 -11.00 33.50 0.22
CA ARG A 462 -11.83 32.45 0.83
C ARG A 462 -11.17 31.08 0.85
N TYR A 463 -9.84 31.05 0.81
CA TYR A 463 -9.09 29.81 0.73
C TYR A 463 -7.85 29.86 1.60
N THR A 464 -7.63 28.79 2.35
CA THR A 464 -6.39 28.54 3.07
C THR A 464 -5.90 27.15 2.69
N SER A 465 -4.65 27.05 2.24
CA SER A 465 -4.08 25.76 1.86
C SER A 465 -4.11 24.76 3.03
N PRO A 466 -4.30 23.46 2.76
CA PRO A 466 -4.30 22.43 3.78
C PRO A 466 -3.03 22.44 4.63
N THR A 467 -3.21 22.10 5.91
CA THR A 467 -2.15 21.95 6.91
C THR A 467 -2.15 20.53 7.46
N LEU A 468 -1.30 20.25 8.46
CA LEU A 468 -1.31 18.96 9.16
C LEU A 468 -2.62 18.65 9.89
N ILE A 469 -3.41 19.68 10.21
CA ILE A 469 -4.71 19.49 10.86
C ILE A 469 -5.71 19.08 9.78
N PRO A 470 -6.27 17.86 9.84
CA PRO A 470 -7.26 17.40 8.88
C PRO A 470 -8.60 18.08 9.17
N ASP A 471 -8.74 19.31 8.70
CA ASP A 471 -10.00 20.07 8.76
C ASP A 471 -10.85 19.77 7.51
N SER A 472 -10.46 20.34 6.36
CA SER A 472 -11.21 20.28 5.11
C SER A 472 -10.68 19.29 4.07
N ASP A 473 -9.38 18.97 4.11
CA ASP A 473 -8.68 18.23 3.06
C ASP A 473 -7.85 17.06 3.64
N PRO A 474 -8.52 16.02 4.19
CA PRO A 474 -7.87 14.97 4.95
C PRO A 474 -6.77 14.22 4.19
N ALA A 475 -6.91 13.95 2.89
CA ALA A 475 -5.89 13.21 2.13
C ALA A 475 -4.58 13.99 2.06
N VAL A 476 -4.66 15.31 1.87
CA VAL A 476 -3.49 16.19 1.86
C VAL A 476 -2.89 16.27 3.26
N SER A 477 -3.69 16.50 4.30
CA SER A 477 -3.23 16.60 5.69
C SER A 477 -2.51 15.33 6.18
N TRP A 478 -3.04 14.15 5.89
CA TRP A 478 -2.38 12.88 6.23
C TRP A 478 -1.08 12.70 5.46
N THR A 479 -1.04 13.07 4.19
CA THR A 479 0.18 12.98 3.38
C THR A 479 1.25 13.95 3.88
N LEU A 480 0.87 15.15 4.30
CA LEU A 480 1.74 16.12 4.96
C LEU A 480 2.30 15.55 6.27
N LEU A 481 1.47 14.90 7.10
CA LEU A 481 1.88 14.30 8.36
C LEU A 481 2.87 13.14 8.15
N ILE A 482 2.56 12.24 7.23
CA ILE A 482 3.44 11.12 6.86
C ILE A 482 4.78 11.66 6.33
N SER A 483 4.73 12.65 5.43
CA SER A 483 5.92 13.28 4.84
C SER A 483 6.79 13.95 5.90
N LEU A 484 6.20 14.71 6.84
CA LEU A 484 6.92 15.33 7.94
C LEU A 484 7.55 14.27 8.87
N THR A 485 6.79 13.23 9.22
CA THR A 485 7.28 12.15 10.08
C THR A 485 8.47 11.44 9.45
N VAL A 486 8.35 11.02 8.19
CA VAL A 486 9.44 10.35 7.47
C VAL A 486 10.62 11.29 7.27
N LEU A 487 10.38 12.57 7.00
CA LEU A 487 11.44 13.57 6.90
C LEU A 487 12.23 13.68 8.21
N ILE A 488 11.56 13.83 9.36
CA ILE A 488 12.23 13.91 10.67
C ILE A 488 13.07 12.65 10.94
N MET A 489 12.51 11.45 10.69
CA MET A 489 13.25 10.19 10.81
C MET A 489 14.49 10.18 9.90
N THR A 490 14.34 10.70 8.68
CA THR A 490 15.40 10.80 7.69
C THR A 490 16.51 11.75 8.14
N LEU A 491 16.17 12.91 8.70
CA LEU A 491 17.16 13.86 9.25
C LEU A 491 17.98 13.25 10.39
N VAL A 492 17.36 12.41 11.23
CA VAL A 492 18.08 11.66 12.27
C VAL A 492 19.01 10.60 11.66
N LEU A 493 18.53 9.88 10.63
CA LEU A 493 19.30 8.83 9.95
C LEU A 493 20.51 9.36 9.17
N VAL A 494 20.47 10.61 8.71
CA VAL A 494 21.57 11.25 7.97
C VAL A 494 22.86 11.27 8.80
N PHE A 495 22.79 11.49 10.11
CA PHE A 495 23.98 11.49 10.98
C PHE A 495 24.60 10.11 11.18
N ARG A 496 23.85 9.04 10.89
CA ARG A 496 24.35 7.65 10.91
C ARG A 496 24.78 7.18 9.53
N SER A 497 24.62 8.03 8.51
CA SER A 497 24.92 7.71 7.12
C SER A 497 26.32 8.20 6.75
N ARG A 498 26.91 7.59 5.72
CA ARG A 498 28.18 8.08 5.14
C ARG A 498 27.95 9.48 4.55
N PRO A 499 28.92 10.41 4.59
CA PRO A 499 28.69 11.81 4.22
C PRO A 499 28.09 12.00 2.82
N ALA A 500 28.58 11.30 1.79
CA ALA A 500 28.02 11.37 0.44
C ALA A 500 26.57 10.88 0.36
N ARG A 501 26.23 9.81 1.10
CA ARG A 501 24.85 9.27 1.16
C ARG A 501 23.94 10.19 1.95
N GLY A 502 24.43 10.76 3.05
CA GLY A 502 23.73 11.76 3.84
C GLY A 502 23.39 13.00 3.01
N ALA A 503 24.35 13.51 2.22
CA ALA A 503 24.13 14.62 1.31
C ALA A 503 23.03 14.34 0.28
N ALA A 504 23.03 13.15 -0.34
CA ALA A 504 21.99 12.76 -1.28
C ALA A 504 20.60 12.64 -0.64
N THR A 505 20.52 12.07 0.57
CA THR A 505 19.29 12.01 1.35
C THR A 505 18.73 13.41 1.62
N LEU A 506 19.58 14.36 2.02
CA LEU A 506 19.19 15.76 2.26
C LEU A 506 18.75 16.46 0.96
N ALA A 507 19.39 16.17 -0.17
CA ALA A 507 18.94 16.66 -1.47
C ALA A 507 17.56 16.10 -1.85
N GLY A 508 17.28 14.83 -1.57
CA GLY A 508 15.95 14.24 -1.70
C GLY A 508 14.91 14.94 -0.82
N ALA A 509 15.24 15.23 0.44
CA ALA A 509 14.38 16.00 1.34
C ALA A 509 14.10 17.42 0.81
N ALA A 510 15.09 18.06 0.20
CA ALA A 510 14.93 19.37 -0.43
C ALA A 510 13.96 19.31 -1.63
N LEU A 511 13.92 18.20 -2.39
CA LEU A 511 12.94 18.01 -3.47
C LEU A 511 11.50 17.94 -2.92
N LEU A 512 11.28 17.20 -1.84
CA LEU A 512 9.97 17.13 -1.15
C LEU A 512 9.49 18.53 -0.73
N LEU A 513 10.36 19.30 -0.07
CA LEU A 513 10.07 20.68 0.33
C LEU A 513 9.90 21.60 -0.88
N GLY A 514 10.60 21.32 -1.97
CA GLY A 514 10.46 22.02 -3.25
C GLY A 514 9.06 21.89 -3.81
N VAL A 515 8.49 20.68 -3.87
CA VAL A 515 7.10 20.48 -4.29
C VAL A 515 6.12 21.20 -3.35
N ARG A 516 6.36 21.18 -2.04
CA ARG A 516 5.55 21.94 -1.07
C ARG A 516 5.62 23.46 -1.31
N ALA A 517 6.80 23.99 -1.61
CA ALA A 517 6.98 25.42 -1.90
C ALA A 517 6.37 25.84 -3.26
N LEU A 518 6.29 24.91 -4.21
CA LEU A 518 5.73 25.14 -5.54
C LEU A 518 4.20 25.16 -5.60
N GLU A 519 3.52 24.92 -4.47
CA GLU A 519 2.05 24.93 -4.42
C GLU A 519 1.46 26.27 -4.87
N LEU A 520 2.01 27.40 -4.41
CA LEU A 520 1.56 28.73 -4.84
C LEU A 520 1.79 28.98 -6.35
N PRO A 521 3.01 28.90 -6.89
CA PRO A 521 3.24 29.24 -8.29
C PRO A 521 2.57 28.28 -9.28
N LEU A 522 2.31 27.03 -8.88
CA LEU A 522 1.74 26.03 -9.79
C LEU A 522 0.24 25.81 -9.61
N THR A 523 -0.33 26.14 -8.45
CA THR A 523 -1.75 25.95 -8.18
C THR A 523 -2.49 27.22 -7.78
N GLY A 524 -1.79 28.35 -7.66
CA GLY A 524 -2.35 29.63 -7.19
C GLY A 524 -3.44 30.20 -8.07
N ASP A 525 -3.42 29.95 -9.38
CA ASP A 525 -4.41 30.46 -10.34
C ASP A 525 -5.85 30.00 -10.03
N ARG A 526 -6.02 28.91 -9.26
CA ARG A 526 -7.35 28.44 -8.83
C ARG A 526 -7.92 29.23 -7.66
N VAL A 527 -7.15 30.12 -7.05
CA VAL A 527 -7.51 30.88 -5.84
C VAL A 527 -7.42 32.37 -6.13
N GLU A 528 -8.56 33.04 -6.02
CA GLU A 528 -8.64 34.49 -6.14
C GLU A 528 -7.83 35.18 -5.01
N GLY A 529 -6.96 36.11 -5.40
CA GLY A 529 -6.08 36.81 -4.45
C GLY A 529 -4.98 35.94 -3.83
N ALA A 530 -4.56 34.84 -4.49
CA ALA A 530 -3.55 33.93 -3.98
C ALA A 530 -2.23 34.64 -3.62
N VAL A 531 -1.82 34.53 -2.36
CA VAL A 531 -0.55 35.06 -1.84
C VAL A 531 0.22 34.01 -1.05
N ALA A 532 1.55 34.17 -1.00
CA ALA A 532 2.43 33.33 -0.21
C ALA A 532 2.11 33.48 1.29
N ALA A 533 1.81 32.36 1.94
CA ALA A 533 1.65 32.28 3.37
C ALA A 533 2.97 31.81 4.05
N PRO A 534 3.08 31.89 5.39
CA PRO A 534 4.34 31.61 6.10
C PRO A 534 4.96 30.25 5.77
N GLY A 535 4.14 29.23 5.48
CA GLY A 535 4.62 27.89 5.12
C GLY A 535 5.51 27.88 3.89
N THR A 536 5.25 28.74 2.89
CA THR A 536 6.07 28.83 1.66
C THR A 536 7.46 29.37 1.97
N TRP A 537 7.55 30.42 2.78
CA TRP A 537 8.84 31.01 3.17
C TRP A 537 9.67 30.04 4.03
N LEU A 538 9.00 29.32 4.93
CA LEU A 538 9.65 28.30 5.76
C LEU A 538 10.08 27.08 4.93
N ALA A 539 9.32 26.71 3.90
CA ALA A 539 9.72 25.66 2.96
C ALA A 539 11.02 26.06 2.24
N LEU A 540 11.09 27.29 1.70
CA LEU A 540 12.28 27.83 1.04
C LEU A 540 13.49 27.92 1.99
N ALA A 541 13.28 28.37 3.22
CA ALA A 541 14.33 28.42 4.25
C ALA A 541 14.85 27.02 4.60
N SER A 542 13.95 26.03 4.71
CA SER A 542 14.32 24.63 4.92
C SER A 542 15.12 24.07 3.75
N ILE A 543 14.72 24.33 2.50
CA ILE A 543 15.47 23.93 1.30
C ILE A 543 16.89 24.48 1.35
N ALA A 544 17.05 25.78 1.63
CA ALA A 544 18.37 26.40 1.73
C ALA A 544 19.24 25.72 2.81
N ALA A 545 18.68 25.48 4.00
CA ALA A 545 19.38 24.81 5.09
C ALA A 545 19.76 23.35 4.75
N LEU A 546 18.86 22.59 4.09
CA LEU A 546 19.11 21.23 3.63
C LEU A 546 20.23 21.18 2.59
N LEU A 547 20.23 22.09 1.62
CA LEU A 547 21.27 22.16 0.58
C LEU A 547 22.63 22.59 1.16
N VAL A 548 22.66 23.50 2.13
CA VAL A 548 23.89 23.85 2.86
C VAL A 548 24.43 22.63 3.61
N ALA A 549 23.57 21.93 4.37
CA ALA A 549 23.96 20.71 5.08
C ALA A 549 24.46 19.62 4.11
N ALA A 550 23.77 19.43 2.97
CA ALA A 550 24.19 18.50 1.94
C ALA A 550 25.55 18.87 1.33
N GLY A 551 25.78 20.16 1.05
CA GLY A 551 27.05 20.67 0.55
C GLY A 551 28.20 20.46 1.53
N LEU A 552 27.98 20.70 2.82
CA LEU A 552 28.98 20.44 3.88
C LEU A 552 29.36 18.95 3.96
N MET A 553 28.35 18.07 3.95
CA MET A 553 28.57 16.62 3.95
C MET A 553 29.26 16.13 2.68
N GLY A 554 28.89 16.68 1.52
CA GLY A 554 29.52 16.39 0.24
C GLY A 554 30.98 16.83 0.21
N ALA A 555 31.28 18.04 0.69
CA ALA A 555 32.64 18.56 0.77
C ALA A 555 33.53 17.71 1.69
N ARG A 556 32.98 17.21 2.81
CA ARG A 556 33.70 16.28 3.69
C ARG A 556 33.94 14.92 3.02
N SER A 557 33.01 14.43 2.20
CA SER A 557 33.21 13.15 1.49
C SER A 557 34.35 13.19 0.46
N ALA A 558 34.70 14.37 -0.02
CA ALA A 558 35.77 14.60 -0.99
C ALA A 558 37.15 14.85 -0.34
N ARG A 559 37.21 14.96 0.99
CA ARG A 559 38.45 15.05 1.78
C ARG A 559 38.80 13.68 2.30
#